data_AF-A0A1I4D4E3-F1
#
_entry.id   AF-A0A1I4D4E3-F1
#
_cell.length_a   1.000
_cell.length_b   1.000
_cell.length_c   1.000
_cell.angle_alpha   90.00
_cell.angle_beta   90.00
_cell.angle_gamma   90.00
#
_symmetry.space_group_name_H-M   'P 1'
#
loop_
_entity.id
_entity.type
_entity.pdbx_description
1 polymer ?
#
loop_
_entity_poly.entity_id
_entity_poly.type
_entity_poly.pdbx_seq_one_letter_code
_entity_poly.pdbx_strand_id
1 'polypeptide(L)'
;MDSPYIGEFIFIYLLCISKYFLIMKNNEAVEAVKEIRVMMEKSSRFLSFSGTSAILIGLYALAGAFVARGIISPVKEIPDEYSTPGWITIAPHIILVALIVFVLSLSTILFFSARKAKKMNHSFINGPAYRTFLNFFLPLTVGGIFCVALLVEGDVGIIAPVMLLFYGLSLINASKYTYGNIFWLGCSELLLGLICAFFPGKGLLLWAIGFGILHIVYGIYFYFRIERYSAA
;
A
#
# COMPACT_ATOMS: atom_id res chain seq x y z
N MET A 1 80.65 1.25 2.16
CA MET A 1 79.87 1.23 3.42
C MET A 1 78.42 1.39 3.01
N ASP A 2 77.79 0.29 2.61
CA ASP A 2 76.37 0.28 2.26
C ASP A 2 75.60 0.28 3.58
N SER A 3 74.91 1.38 3.87
CA SER A 3 74.15 1.53 5.11
C SER A 3 72.97 0.56 5.08
N PRO A 4 72.94 -0.50 5.93
CA PRO A 4 71.91 -1.53 5.90
C PRO A 4 70.50 -0.98 6.20
N TYR A 5 70.42 0.23 6.74
CA TYR A 5 69.18 0.90 7.13
C TYR A 5 68.38 1.50 5.95
N ILE A 6 69.02 1.76 4.81
CA ILE A 6 68.34 2.35 3.63
C ILE A 6 67.40 1.34 2.97
N GLY A 7 67.82 0.07 2.89
CA GLY A 7 67.01 -1.02 2.34
C GLY A 7 65.74 -1.30 3.15
N GLU A 8 65.86 -1.30 4.49
CA GLU A 8 64.72 -1.50 5.39
C GLU A 8 63.70 -0.36 5.29
N PHE A 9 64.16 0.90 5.20
CA PHE A 9 63.26 2.04 5.03
C PHE A 9 62.49 1.99 3.71
N ILE A 10 63.17 1.63 2.61
CA ILE A 10 62.54 1.47 1.30
C ILE A 10 61.50 0.34 1.35
N PHE A 11 61.81 -0.78 2.01
CA PHE A 11 60.90 -1.92 2.15
C PHE A 11 59.64 -1.56 2.96
N ILE A 12 59.78 -0.87 4.09
CA ILE A 12 58.66 -0.40 4.91
C ILE A 12 57.79 0.61 4.14
N TYR A 13 58.43 1.52 3.38
CA TYR A 13 57.73 2.50 2.56
C TYR A 13 56.93 1.83 1.43
N LEU A 14 57.51 0.81 0.77
CA LEU A 14 56.83 0.02 -0.26
C LEU A 14 55.64 -0.77 0.31
N LEU A 15 55.79 -1.35 1.50
CA LEU A 15 54.70 -2.04 2.20
C LEU A 15 53.56 -1.06 2.55
N CYS A 16 53.89 0.17 2.99
CA CYS A 16 52.88 1.19 3.26
C CYS A 16 52.11 1.61 2.01
N ILE A 17 52.79 1.84 0.88
CA ILE A 17 52.16 2.19 -0.39
C ILE A 17 51.27 1.04 -0.88
N SER A 18 51.77 -0.20 -0.85
CA SER A 18 51.03 -1.40 -1.25
C SER A 18 49.75 -1.57 -0.42
N LYS A 19 49.85 -1.41 0.91
CA LYS A 19 48.71 -1.51 1.82
C LYS A 19 47.70 -0.37 1.61
N TYR A 20 48.17 0.86 1.38
CA TYR A 20 47.30 2.00 1.09
C TYR A 20 46.53 1.82 -0.22
N PHE A 21 47.22 1.36 -1.28
CA PHE A 21 46.60 1.05 -2.58
C PHE A 21 45.56 -0.07 -2.47
N LEU A 22 45.84 -1.13 -1.70
CA LEU A 22 44.89 -2.21 -1.41
C LEU A 22 43.65 -1.71 -0.67
N ILE A 23 43.81 -0.85 0.34
CA ILE A 23 42.70 -0.26 1.10
C ILE A 23 41.83 0.62 0.19
N MET A 24 42.44 1.45 -0.65
CA MET A 24 41.73 2.32 -1.58
C MET A 24 40.88 1.52 -2.58
N LYS A 25 41.47 0.48 -3.18
CA LYS A 25 40.79 -0.42 -4.11
C LYS A 25 39.65 -1.20 -3.44
N ASN A 26 39.80 -1.57 -2.18
CA ASN A 26 38.74 -2.24 -1.42
C ASN A 26 37.57 -1.30 -1.12
N ASN A 27 37.85 -0.03 -0.80
CA ASN A 27 36.82 1.00 -0.61
C ASN A 27 36.04 1.26 -1.91
N GLU A 28 36.72 1.39 -3.05
CA GLU A 28 36.07 1.54 -4.36
C GLU A 28 35.18 0.33 -4.70
N ALA A 29 35.63 -0.89 -4.40
CA ALA A 29 34.82 -2.10 -4.57
C ALA A 29 33.57 -2.10 -3.68
N VAL A 30 33.70 -1.67 -2.41
CA VAL A 30 32.57 -1.54 -1.48
C VAL A 30 31.60 -0.45 -1.94
N GLU A 31 32.11 0.68 -2.43
CA GLU A 31 31.33 1.79 -2.97
C GLU A 31 30.56 1.34 -4.22
N ALA A 32 31.22 0.67 -5.16
CA ALA A 32 30.60 0.12 -6.37
C ALA A 32 29.52 -0.91 -6.04
N VAL A 33 29.75 -1.82 -5.08
CA VAL A 33 28.73 -2.78 -4.62
C VAL A 33 27.54 -2.04 -3.98
N LYS A 34 27.79 -0.97 -3.22
CA LYS A 34 26.75 -0.12 -2.64
C LYS A 34 25.94 0.61 -3.73
N GLU A 35 26.61 1.15 -4.75
CA GLU A 35 25.95 1.78 -5.91
C GLU A 35 25.14 0.79 -6.73
N ILE A 36 25.67 -0.41 -7.00
CA ILE A 36 24.94 -1.50 -7.65
C ILE A 36 23.71 -1.86 -6.83
N ARG A 37 23.83 -2.00 -5.50
CA ARG A 37 22.70 -2.29 -4.62
C ARG A 37 21.66 -1.18 -4.65
N VAL A 38 22.07 0.09 -4.67
CA VAL A 38 21.16 1.25 -4.79
C VAL A 38 20.48 1.27 -6.17
N MET A 39 21.19 0.97 -7.26
CA MET A 39 20.60 0.82 -8.59
C MET A 39 19.62 -0.36 -8.66
N MET A 40 19.94 -1.49 -8.02
CA MET A 40 19.06 -2.66 -7.93
C MET A 40 17.81 -2.33 -7.10
N GLU A 41 17.92 -1.60 -5.99
CA GLU A 41 16.76 -1.15 -5.22
C GLU A 41 15.88 -0.20 -6.05
N LYS A 42 16.49 0.76 -6.77
CA LYS A 42 15.81 1.69 -7.69
C LYS A 42 15.08 1.02 -8.85
N SER A 43 15.68 -0.02 -9.43
CA SER A 43 15.08 -0.79 -10.52
C SER A 43 14.09 -1.87 -10.05
N SER A 44 14.07 -2.21 -8.76
CA SER A 44 13.26 -3.29 -8.19
C SER A 44 11.97 -2.84 -7.48
N ARG A 45 11.72 -1.53 -7.38
CA ARG A 45 10.53 -0.96 -6.74
C ARG A 45 9.76 -0.04 -7.70
N PHE A 46 8.44 -0.18 -7.74
CA PHE A 46 7.57 0.59 -8.64
C PHE A 46 6.90 1.73 -7.87
N LEU A 47 6.95 2.94 -8.41
CA LEU A 47 6.21 4.10 -7.90
C LEU A 47 4.74 3.99 -8.37
N SER A 48 3.99 3.08 -7.75
CA SER A 48 2.66 2.64 -8.20
C SER A 48 1.54 3.59 -7.83
N PHE A 49 1.58 4.11 -6.60
CA PHE A 49 0.47 4.89 -6.05
C PHE A 49 0.76 6.38 -6.27
N SER A 50 -0.22 7.12 -6.80
CA SER A 50 -0.15 8.58 -6.86
C SER A 50 -0.93 9.19 -5.71
N GLY A 51 -0.46 10.30 -5.16
CA GLY A 51 -1.15 10.98 -4.06
C GLY A 51 -2.55 11.41 -4.48
N THR A 52 -2.70 11.87 -5.73
CA THR A 52 -4.00 12.23 -6.31
C THR A 52 -4.96 11.05 -6.39
N SER A 53 -4.47 9.86 -6.75
CA SER A 53 -5.30 8.65 -6.81
C SER A 53 -5.83 8.26 -5.43
N ALA A 54 -5.01 8.37 -4.38
CA ALA A 54 -5.43 8.08 -3.01
C ALA A 54 -6.47 9.07 -2.49
N ILE A 55 -6.32 10.36 -2.81
CA ILE A 55 -7.32 11.39 -2.47
C ILE A 55 -8.66 11.08 -3.13
N LEU A 56 -8.66 10.79 -4.44
CA LEU A 56 -9.89 10.46 -5.17
C LEU A 56 -10.58 9.21 -4.62
N ILE A 57 -9.81 8.14 -4.35
CA ILE A 57 -10.33 6.92 -3.73
C ILE A 57 -11.00 7.23 -2.39
N GLY A 58 -10.37 8.05 -1.55
CA GLY A 58 -10.95 8.44 -0.27
C GLY A 58 -12.23 9.25 -0.41
N LEU A 59 -12.33 10.13 -1.40
CA LEU A 59 -13.57 10.85 -1.71
C LEU A 59 -14.69 9.90 -2.18
N TYR A 60 -14.38 8.92 -3.02
CA TYR A 60 -15.35 7.91 -3.45
C TYR A 60 -15.85 7.07 -2.27
N ALA A 61 -14.96 6.69 -1.35
CA ALA A 61 -15.31 5.96 -0.14
C ALA A 61 -16.23 6.79 0.77
N LEU A 62 -15.93 8.07 1.01
CA LEU A 62 -16.79 8.93 1.82
C LEU A 62 -18.18 9.14 1.19
N ALA A 63 -18.24 9.35 -0.12
CA ALA A 63 -19.50 9.45 -0.85
C ALA A 63 -20.30 8.14 -0.77
N GLY A 64 -19.64 7.00 -0.98
CA GLY A 64 -20.25 5.67 -0.84
C GLY A 64 -20.77 5.42 0.58
N ALA A 65 -20.02 5.80 1.60
CA ALA A 65 -20.44 5.67 3.00
C ALA A 65 -21.66 6.56 3.32
N PHE A 66 -21.73 7.77 2.75
CA PHE A 66 -22.88 8.65 2.88
C PHE A 66 -24.14 8.03 2.26
N VAL A 67 -24.04 7.50 1.03
CA VAL A 67 -25.15 6.81 0.36
C VAL A 67 -25.57 5.55 1.13
N ALA A 68 -24.61 4.73 1.55
CA ALA A 68 -24.87 3.52 2.34
C ALA A 68 -25.56 3.83 3.67
N ARG A 69 -25.20 4.94 4.33
CA ARG A 69 -25.89 5.40 5.55
C ARG A 69 -27.36 5.73 5.27
N GLY A 70 -27.65 6.36 4.14
CA GLY A 70 -29.03 6.64 3.70
C GLY A 70 -29.85 5.37 3.47
N ILE A 71 -29.22 4.29 2.99
CA ILE A 71 -29.87 2.98 2.78
C ILE A 71 -30.12 2.26 4.12
N ILE A 72 -29.18 2.35 5.07
CA ILE A 72 -29.25 1.61 6.34
C ILE A 72 -30.18 2.28 7.37
N SER A 73 -30.26 3.62 7.38
CA SER A 73 -30.98 4.36 8.43
C SER A 73 -32.48 4.02 8.53
N PRO A 74 -33.25 3.89 7.43
CA PRO A 74 -34.67 3.55 7.47
C PRO A 74 -34.99 2.15 8.02
N VAL A 75 -34.05 1.20 7.88
CA VAL A 75 -34.25 -0.20 8.32
C VAL A 75 -34.00 -0.39 9.81
N LYS A 76 -33.24 0.51 10.45
CA LYS A 76 -33.00 0.46 11.90
C LYS A 76 -34.21 0.84 12.75
N GLU A 77 -35.23 1.47 12.16
CA GLU A 77 -36.37 2.08 12.88
C GLU A 77 -37.65 1.24 12.86
N ILE A 78 -37.66 0.06 12.21
CA ILE A 78 -38.87 -0.78 12.10
C ILE A 78 -38.71 -2.03 12.98
N PRO A 79 -39.26 -2.05 14.21
CA PRO A 79 -39.45 -3.27 14.98
C PRO A 79 -40.77 -3.91 14.55
N ASP A 80 -40.74 -4.97 13.74
CA ASP A 80 -41.95 -5.78 13.57
C ASP A 80 -41.68 -7.27 13.37
N GLU A 81 -42.50 -8.04 14.07
CA GLU A 81 -42.26 -9.36 14.66
C GLU A 81 -42.35 -10.54 13.66
N TYR A 82 -42.54 -10.28 12.36
CA TYR A 82 -42.70 -11.34 11.34
C TYR A 82 -42.17 -10.95 9.95
N SER A 83 -40.96 -10.38 9.89
CA SER A 83 -40.37 -9.92 8.63
C SER A 83 -39.09 -10.68 8.29
N THR A 84 -38.89 -10.97 7.01
CA THR A 84 -37.59 -11.33 6.45
C THR A 84 -36.51 -10.41 7.05
N PRO A 85 -35.33 -10.93 7.40
CA PRO A 85 -34.28 -10.12 8.01
C PRO A 85 -34.08 -8.85 7.17
N GLY A 86 -34.30 -7.67 7.75
CA GLY A 86 -34.28 -6.39 7.03
C GLY A 86 -32.96 -6.12 6.28
N TRP A 87 -31.90 -6.89 6.58
CA TRP A 87 -30.65 -6.89 5.83
C TRP A 87 -30.78 -7.49 4.42
N ILE A 88 -31.65 -8.47 4.19
CA ILE A 88 -31.82 -9.16 2.89
C ILE A 88 -32.35 -8.18 1.83
N THR A 89 -33.23 -7.25 2.23
CA THR A 89 -33.82 -6.27 1.30
C THR A 89 -32.84 -5.16 0.92
N ILE A 90 -31.97 -4.75 1.84
CA ILE A 90 -30.98 -3.68 1.60
C ILE A 90 -29.63 -4.18 1.10
N ALA A 91 -29.27 -5.45 1.34
CA ALA A 91 -27.97 -6.01 0.95
C ALA A 91 -27.65 -5.79 -0.54
N PRO A 92 -28.56 -6.03 -1.51
CA PRO A 92 -28.28 -5.79 -2.92
C PRO A 92 -27.91 -4.33 -3.22
N HIS A 93 -28.54 -3.37 -2.54
CA HIS A 93 -28.27 -1.94 -2.71
C HIS A 93 -26.91 -1.55 -2.14
N ILE A 94 -26.55 -2.08 -0.96
CA ILE A 94 -25.24 -1.85 -0.34
C ILE A 94 -24.12 -2.50 -1.17
N ILE A 95 -24.34 -3.73 -1.66
CA ILE A 95 -23.40 -4.43 -2.56
C ILE A 95 -23.18 -3.61 -3.83
N LEU A 96 -24.26 -3.07 -4.43
CA LEU A 96 -24.14 -2.23 -5.62
C LEU A 96 -23.30 -0.97 -5.36
N VAL A 97 -23.52 -0.28 -4.24
CA VAL A 97 -22.70 0.87 -3.84
C VAL A 97 -21.24 0.47 -3.65
N ALA A 98 -20.99 -0.64 -2.94
CA ALA A 98 -19.64 -1.16 -2.72
C ALA A 98 -18.93 -1.50 -4.04
N LEU A 99 -19.62 -2.14 -4.99
CA LEU A 99 -19.11 -2.45 -6.32
C LEU A 99 -18.79 -1.18 -7.12
N ILE A 100 -19.66 -0.17 -7.10
CA ILE A 100 -19.40 1.11 -7.78
C ILE A 100 -18.15 1.79 -7.20
N VAL A 101 -18.06 1.89 -5.87
CA VAL A 101 -16.89 2.49 -5.21
C VAL A 101 -15.62 1.71 -5.54
N PHE A 102 -15.68 0.37 -5.52
CA PHE A 102 -14.55 -0.49 -5.85
C PHE A 102 -14.09 -0.30 -7.30
N VAL A 103 -15.02 -0.33 -8.27
CA VAL A 103 -14.70 -0.15 -9.70
C VAL A 103 -14.11 1.23 -9.94
N LEU A 104 -14.72 2.30 -9.42
CA LEU A 104 -14.18 3.67 -9.56
C LEU A 104 -12.77 3.80 -8.98
N SER A 105 -12.55 3.22 -7.80
CA SER A 105 -11.26 3.24 -7.12
C SER A 105 -10.20 2.47 -7.91
N LEU A 106 -10.54 1.27 -8.36
CA LEU A 106 -9.64 0.40 -9.12
C LEU A 106 -9.30 1.00 -10.49
N SER A 107 -10.29 1.51 -11.22
CA SER A 107 -10.07 2.20 -12.50
C SER A 107 -9.19 3.43 -12.33
N THR A 108 -9.40 4.22 -11.27
CA THR A 108 -8.60 5.42 -10.98
C THR A 108 -7.13 5.04 -10.75
N ILE A 109 -6.86 4.09 -9.86
CA ILE A 109 -5.47 3.72 -9.57
C ILE A 109 -4.77 3.09 -10.77
N LEU A 110 -5.45 2.23 -11.54
CA LEU A 110 -4.88 1.61 -12.74
C LEU A 110 -4.58 2.66 -13.81
N PHE A 111 -5.46 3.64 -14.02
CA PHE A 111 -5.26 4.73 -14.96
C PHE A 111 -4.03 5.57 -14.62
N PHE A 112 -3.90 6.04 -13.38
CA PHE A 112 -2.75 6.84 -12.95
C PHE A 112 -1.45 6.01 -12.95
N SER A 113 -1.50 4.75 -12.53
CA SER A 113 -0.36 3.83 -12.56
C SER A 113 0.13 3.60 -14.00
N ALA A 114 -0.78 3.35 -14.95
CA ALA A 114 -0.44 3.14 -16.35
C ALA A 114 0.18 4.40 -17.00
N ARG A 115 -0.38 5.59 -16.71
CA ARG A 115 0.20 6.85 -17.19
C ARG A 115 1.61 7.09 -16.65
N LYS A 116 1.87 6.75 -15.39
CA LYS A 116 3.18 6.91 -14.75
C LYS A 116 4.19 5.89 -15.28
N ALA A 117 3.79 4.63 -15.45
CA ALA A 117 4.61 3.59 -16.07
C ALA A 117 5.05 3.98 -17.49
N LYS A 118 4.12 4.51 -18.31
CA LYS A 118 4.41 4.97 -19.67
C LYS A 118 5.42 6.12 -19.69
N LYS A 119 5.33 7.08 -18.76
CA LYS A 119 6.31 8.18 -18.64
C LYS A 119 7.71 7.71 -18.26
N MET A 120 7.81 6.60 -17.51
CA MET A 120 9.07 6.08 -16.99
C MET A 120 9.70 4.99 -17.89
N ASN A 121 9.15 4.71 -19.08
CA ASN A 121 9.58 3.64 -19.99
C ASN A 121 9.71 2.24 -19.32
N HIS A 122 8.96 2.00 -18.23
CA HIS A 122 8.96 0.71 -17.54
C HIS A 122 7.85 -0.20 -18.07
N SER A 123 8.20 -1.44 -18.42
CA SER A 123 7.23 -2.48 -18.77
C SER A 123 6.42 -2.91 -17.54
N PHE A 124 5.10 -2.99 -17.69
CA PHE A 124 4.18 -3.40 -16.63
C PHE A 124 4.23 -4.92 -16.35
N ILE A 125 4.62 -5.72 -17.35
CA ILE A 125 4.31 -7.16 -17.40
C ILE A 125 5.36 -8.02 -16.66
N ASN A 126 6.62 -7.61 -16.57
CA ASN A 126 7.68 -8.43 -15.93
C ASN A 126 8.49 -7.67 -14.86
N GLY A 127 7.95 -6.55 -14.37
CA GLY A 127 8.64 -5.64 -13.47
C GLY A 127 8.16 -5.67 -12.01
N PRO A 128 8.72 -4.79 -11.16
CA PRO A 128 8.23 -4.54 -9.81
C PRO A 128 6.74 -4.20 -9.72
N ALA A 129 6.18 -3.61 -10.77
CA ALA A 129 4.75 -3.29 -10.89
C ALA A 129 3.88 -4.56 -10.80
N TYR A 130 4.23 -5.59 -11.58
CA TYR A 130 3.53 -6.88 -11.56
C TYR A 130 3.61 -7.55 -10.18
N ARG A 131 4.80 -7.55 -9.55
CA ARG A 131 4.96 -8.08 -8.19
C ARG A 131 4.13 -7.32 -7.16
N THR A 132 4.08 -5.98 -7.25
CA THR A 132 3.22 -5.15 -6.39
C THR A 132 1.76 -5.53 -6.57
N PHE A 133 1.30 -5.65 -7.83
CA PHE A 133 -0.07 -6.00 -8.17
C PHE A 133 -0.46 -7.37 -7.62
N LEU A 134 0.33 -8.41 -7.87
CA LEU A 134 0.04 -9.76 -7.35
C LEU A 134 0.01 -9.79 -5.81
N ASN A 135 0.96 -9.14 -5.16
CA ASN A 135 1.03 -9.13 -3.69
C ASN A 135 -0.10 -8.30 -3.06
N PHE A 136 -0.60 -7.29 -3.76
CA PHE A 136 -1.79 -6.54 -3.35
C PHE A 136 -3.07 -7.36 -3.53
N PHE A 137 -3.26 -7.99 -4.70
CA PHE A 137 -4.49 -8.71 -5.03
C PHE A 137 -4.64 -10.04 -4.30
N LEU A 138 -3.55 -10.68 -3.88
CA LEU A 138 -3.62 -11.97 -3.19
C LEU A 138 -4.43 -11.87 -1.87
N PRO A 139 -4.09 -11.03 -0.86
CA PRO A 139 -4.93 -10.89 0.33
C PRO A 139 -6.29 -10.27 0.03
N LEU A 140 -6.38 -9.36 -0.95
CA LEU A 140 -7.61 -8.66 -1.29
C LEU A 140 -8.68 -9.62 -1.82
N THR A 141 -8.27 -10.53 -2.72
CA THR A 141 -9.16 -11.52 -3.31
C THR A 141 -9.61 -12.53 -2.26
N VAL A 142 -8.70 -12.99 -1.40
CA VAL A 142 -9.05 -13.89 -0.28
C VAL A 142 -10.05 -13.22 0.66
N GLY A 143 -9.81 -11.96 1.05
CA GLY A 143 -10.72 -11.19 1.90
C GLY A 143 -12.07 -10.92 1.23
N GLY A 144 -12.10 -10.64 -0.07
CA GLY A 144 -13.32 -10.44 -0.83
C GLY A 144 -14.18 -11.70 -0.91
N ILE A 145 -13.57 -12.85 -1.22
CA ILE A 145 -14.26 -14.16 -1.19
C ILE A 145 -14.77 -14.45 0.22
N PHE A 146 -13.97 -14.16 1.25
CA PHE A 146 -14.40 -14.34 2.64
C PHE A 146 -15.57 -13.42 3.02
N CYS A 147 -15.60 -12.17 2.56
CA CYS A 147 -16.76 -11.28 2.74
C CYS A 147 -18.02 -11.82 2.07
N VAL A 148 -17.91 -12.45 0.90
CA VAL A 148 -19.04 -13.11 0.22
C VAL A 148 -19.55 -14.29 1.05
N ALA A 149 -18.67 -15.12 1.60
CA ALA A 149 -19.05 -16.22 2.47
C ALA A 149 -19.81 -15.72 3.72
N LEU A 150 -19.29 -14.67 4.38
CA LEU A 150 -19.95 -14.04 5.53
C LEU A 150 -21.32 -13.45 5.17
N LEU A 151 -21.46 -12.91 3.96
CA LEU A 151 -22.74 -12.38 3.48
C LEU A 151 -23.76 -13.49 3.26
N VAL A 152 -23.34 -14.66 2.77
CA VAL A 152 -24.21 -15.84 2.60
C VAL A 152 -24.68 -16.41 3.95
N GLU A 153 -23.78 -16.45 4.94
CA GLU A 153 -24.11 -16.89 6.31
C GLU A 153 -24.94 -15.86 7.10
N GLY A 154 -25.03 -14.61 6.62
CA GLY A 154 -25.76 -13.53 7.28
C GLY A 154 -24.95 -12.77 8.35
N ASP A 155 -23.66 -13.06 8.49
CA ASP A 155 -22.72 -12.44 9.44
C ASP A 155 -22.25 -11.05 8.97
N VAL A 156 -23.20 -10.17 8.63
CA VAL A 156 -22.94 -8.85 8.05
C VAL A 156 -22.19 -7.90 8.99
N GLY A 157 -22.27 -8.14 10.30
CA GLY A 157 -21.65 -7.30 11.33
C GLY A 157 -20.12 -7.28 11.28
N ILE A 158 -19.50 -8.34 10.74
CA ILE A 158 -18.04 -8.50 10.67
C ILE A 158 -17.47 -8.24 9.27
N ILE A 159 -18.29 -7.93 8.27
CA ILE A 159 -17.80 -7.63 6.92
C ILE A 159 -16.89 -6.39 6.91
N ALA A 160 -17.30 -5.29 7.57
CA ALA A 160 -16.50 -4.07 7.62
C ALA A 160 -15.10 -4.26 8.25
N PRO A 161 -14.94 -4.89 9.44
CA PRO A 161 -13.60 -5.17 9.96
C PRO A 161 -12.80 -6.12 9.08
N VAL A 162 -13.43 -7.14 8.47
CA VAL A 162 -12.75 -8.04 7.53
C VAL A 162 -12.22 -7.29 6.30
N MET A 163 -13.01 -6.38 5.72
CA MET A 163 -12.55 -5.54 4.61
C MET A 163 -11.33 -4.71 5.00
N LEU A 164 -11.36 -4.04 6.15
CA LEU A 164 -10.24 -3.24 6.67
C LEU A 164 -8.98 -4.09 6.90
N LEU A 165 -9.15 -5.27 7.50
CA LEU A 165 -8.04 -6.17 7.82
C LEU A 165 -7.37 -6.72 6.54
N PHE A 166 -8.14 -7.31 5.63
CA PHE A 166 -7.57 -7.88 4.40
C PHE A 166 -7.02 -6.81 3.47
N TYR A 167 -7.65 -5.64 3.41
CA TYR A 167 -7.10 -4.50 2.69
C TYR A 167 -5.79 -4.00 3.31
N GLY A 168 -5.71 -3.90 4.64
CA GLY A 168 -4.48 -3.57 5.35
C GLY A 168 -3.34 -4.56 5.06
N LEU A 169 -3.65 -5.87 5.04
CA LEU A 169 -2.70 -6.91 4.64
C LEU A 169 -2.27 -6.76 3.17
N SER A 170 -3.19 -6.45 2.26
CA SER A 170 -2.88 -6.16 0.86
C SER A 170 -1.89 -5.02 0.71
N LEU A 171 -2.10 -3.91 1.44
CA LEU A 171 -1.19 -2.77 1.42
C LEU A 171 0.20 -3.11 1.97
N ILE A 172 0.27 -3.79 3.12
CA ILE A 172 1.53 -4.21 3.73
C ILE A 172 2.28 -5.20 2.83
N ASN A 173 1.57 -6.12 2.18
CA ASN A 173 2.23 -7.09 1.32
C ASN A 173 2.73 -6.44 0.01
N ALA A 174 1.96 -5.49 -0.54
CA ALA A 174 2.37 -4.68 -1.68
C ALA A 174 3.52 -3.72 -1.37
N SER A 175 3.63 -3.23 -0.12
CA SER A 175 4.60 -2.20 0.28
C SER A 175 6.04 -2.61 0.07
N LYS A 176 6.33 -3.92 0.08
CA LYS A 176 7.66 -4.48 -0.19
C LYS A 176 8.19 -4.14 -1.60
N TYR A 177 7.28 -3.91 -2.54
CA TYR A 177 7.58 -3.73 -3.95
C TYR A 177 7.29 -2.31 -4.47
N THR A 178 6.82 -1.41 -3.62
CA THR A 178 6.50 -0.03 -4.00
C THR A 178 7.33 1.03 -3.29
N TYR A 179 7.49 2.17 -3.95
CA TYR A 179 8.01 3.40 -3.35
C TYR A 179 6.89 4.18 -2.68
N GLY A 180 6.99 4.39 -1.39
CA GLY A 180 5.98 5.08 -0.62
C GLY A 180 5.68 4.34 0.67
N ASN A 181 5.47 5.11 1.73
CA ASN A 181 5.12 4.59 3.04
C ASN A 181 3.66 4.06 3.09
N ILE A 182 3.18 3.35 2.04
CA ILE A 182 1.87 2.67 2.06
C ILE A 182 1.80 1.61 3.17
N PHE A 183 2.96 1.13 3.63
CA PHE A 183 3.07 0.25 4.78
C PHE A 183 2.33 0.82 6.00
N TRP A 184 2.54 2.10 6.32
CA TRP A 184 1.88 2.74 7.47
C TRP A 184 0.39 2.95 7.26
N LEU A 185 -0.05 3.19 6.01
CA LEU A 185 -1.49 3.19 5.71
C LEU A 185 -2.06 1.80 5.99
N GLY A 186 -1.42 0.73 5.50
CA GLY A 186 -1.84 -0.65 5.77
C GLY A 186 -1.85 -1.02 7.26
N CYS A 187 -0.85 -0.59 8.03
CA CYS A 187 -0.86 -0.75 9.49
C CYS A 187 -2.01 0.00 10.16
N SER A 188 -2.34 1.19 9.67
CA SER A 188 -3.47 1.98 10.19
C SER A 188 -4.81 1.30 9.89
N GLU A 189 -4.97 0.74 8.69
CA GLU A 189 -6.15 -0.05 8.30
C GLU A 189 -6.28 -1.33 9.13
N LEU A 190 -5.16 -2.03 9.39
CA LEU A 190 -5.15 -3.20 10.29
C LEU A 190 -5.61 -2.83 11.70
N LEU A 191 -5.04 -1.77 12.28
CA LEU A 191 -5.40 -1.31 13.62
C LEU A 191 -6.88 -0.92 13.66
N LEU A 192 -7.35 -0.18 12.66
CA LEU A 192 -8.73 0.25 12.55
C LEU A 192 -9.68 -0.94 12.36
N GLY A 193 -9.30 -1.95 11.58
CA GLY A 193 -10.03 -3.19 11.40
C GLY A 193 -10.14 -4.01 12.68
N LEU A 194 -9.06 -4.11 13.46
CA LEU A 194 -9.08 -4.74 14.78
C LEU A 194 -10.02 -3.99 15.73
N ILE A 195 -9.90 -2.66 15.81
CA ILE A 195 -10.83 -1.83 16.59
C ILE A 195 -12.27 -2.09 16.12
N CYS A 196 -12.51 -2.05 14.81
CA CYS A 196 -13.84 -2.27 14.23
C CYS A 196 -14.45 -3.62 14.59
N ALA A 197 -13.65 -4.67 14.78
CA ALA A 197 -14.13 -5.99 15.18
C ALA A 197 -14.72 -6.00 16.61
N PHE A 198 -14.24 -5.12 17.50
CA PHE A 198 -14.73 -5.01 18.88
C PHE A 198 -15.89 -4.02 19.05
N PHE A 199 -16.24 -3.23 18.03
CA PHE A 199 -17.31 -2.23 18.11
C PHE A 199 -18.44 -2.51 17.10
N PRO A 200 -19.30 -3.53 17.36
CA PRO A 200 -20.42 -3.85 16.49
C PRO A 200 -21.35 -2.64 16.30
N GLY A 201 -21.88 -2.48 15.09
CA GLY A 201 -22.73 -1.34 14.71
C GLY A 201 -21.98 -0.04 14.38
N LYS A 202 -20.66 0.03 14.58
CA LYS A 202 -19.80 1.15 14.12
C LYS A 202 -19.07 0.85 12.81
N GLY A 203 -19.34 -0.30 12.17
CA GLY A 203 -18.67 -0.77 10.96
C GLY A 203 -18.57 0.26 9.85
N LEU A 204 -19.70 0.86 9.44
CA LEU A 204 -19.71 1.87 8.37
C LEU A 204 -18.88 3.12 8.70
N LEU A 205 -18.87 3.55 9.97
CA LEU A 205 -18.12 4.72 10.41
C LEU A 205 -16.61 4.45 10.37
N LEU A 206 -16.17 3.31 10.91
CA LEU A 206 -14.76 2.93 10.88
C LEU A 206 -14.29 2.61 9.46
N TRP A 207 -15.15 2.01 8.64
CA TRP A 207 -14.91 1.82 7.22
C TRP A 207 -14.70 3.15 6.48
N ALA A 208 -15.53 4.16 6.75
CA ALA A 208 -15.39 5.50 6.16
C ALA A 208 -14.12 6.23 6.66
N ILE A 209 -13.71 5.99 7.91
CA ILE A 209 -12.44 6.52 8.43
C ILE A 209 -11.26 5.88 7.68
N GLY A 210 -11.23 4.56 7.52
CA GLY A 210 -10.15 3.84 6.84
C GLY A 210 -10.09 4.19 5.35
N PHE A 211 -11.07 3.69 4.60
CA PHE A 211 -11.10 3.84 3.15
C PHE A 211 -11.29 5.30 2.68
N GLY A 212 -11.83 6.18 3.53
CA GLY A 212 -12.03 7.59 3.23
C GLY A 212 -10.93 8.49 3.80
N ILE A 213 -11.00 8.76 5.10
CA ILE A 213 -10.16 9.77 5.75
C ILE A 213 -8.67 9.40 5.68
N LEU A 214 -8.29 8.18 6.05
CA LEU A 214 -6.88 7.77 6.03
C LEU A 214 -6.30 7.84 4.62
N HIS A 215 -7.07 7.49 3.60
CA HIS A 215 -6.65 7.59 2.20
C HIS A 215 -6.45 9.02 1.72
N ILE A 216 -7.33 9.96 2.13
CA ILE A 216 -7.16 11.38 1.83
C ILE A 216 -5.91 11.92 2.52
N VAL A 217 -5.74 11.66 3.81
CA VAL A 217 -4.58 12.11 4.59
C VAL A 217 -3.29 11.54 4.01
N TYR A 218 -3.27 10.25 3.70
CA TYR A 218 -2.15 9.59 3.05
C TYR A 218 -1.86 10.21 1.68
N GLY A 219 -2.88 10.43 0.86
CA GLY A 219 -2.72 10.99 -0.48
C GLY A 219 -2.17 12.42 -0.45
N ILE A 220 -2.62 13.26 0.47
CA ILE A 220 -2.08 14.60 0.71
C ILE A 220 -0.61 14.51 1.13
N TYR A 221 -0.29 13.69 2.13
CA TYR A 221 1.08 13.49 2.61
C TYR A 221 2.01 13.03 1.47
N PHE A 222 1.58 12.03 0.71
CA PHE A 222 2.35 11.46 -0.40
C PHE A 222 2.57 12.48 -1.52
N TYR A 223 1.53 13.24 -1.87
CA TYR A 223 1.62 14.28 -2.90
C TYR A 223 2.68 15.34 -2.55
N PHE A 224 2.63 15.87 -1.33
CA PHE A 224 3.56 16.94 -0.93
C PHE A 224 4.98 16.45 -0.63
N ARG A 225 5.14 15.31 0.02
CA ARG A 225 6.46 14.83 0.45
C ARG A 225 7.22 14.06 -0.62
N ILE A 226 6.52 13.41 -1.55
CA ILE A 226 7.15 12.49 -2.50
C ILE A 226 6.98 13.01 -3.93
N GLU A 227 5.76 13.26 -4.39
CA GLU A 227 5.53 13.63 -5.80
C GLU A 227 6.01 15.04 -6.13
N ARG A 228 5.72 16.04 -5.28
CA ARG A 228 6.14 17.43 -5.54
C ARG A 228 7.65 17.63 -5.47
N TYR A 229 8.33 16.92 -4.57
CA TYR A 229 9.79 17.03 -4.40
C TYR A 229 10.57 16.29 -5.50
N SER A 230 9.96 15.28 -6.13
CA SER A 230 10.60 14.52 -7.22
C SER A 230 10.38 15.16 -8.61
N ALA A 231 9.54 16.20 -8.70
CA ALA A 231 9.24 16.94 -9.92
C ALA A 231 9.93 18.32 -9.99
N ALA A 232 10.64 18.70 -8.92
CA ALA A 232 11.47 19.90 -8.82
C ALA A 232 12.95 19.49 -8.93
#